data_AF-A0A7X8E2B3-F1
#
_entry.id   AF-A0A7X8E2B3-F1
#
_cell.length_a   1.000
_cell.length_b   1.000
_cell.length_c   1.000
_cell.angle_alpha   90.00
_cell.angle_beta   90.00
_cell.angle_gamma   90.00
#
_symmetry.space_group_name_H-M   'P 1'
#
loop_
_entity.id
_entity.type
_entity.pdbx_description
1 polymer ?
#
loop_
_entity_poly.entity_id
_entity_poly.type
_entity_poly.pdbx_seq_one_letter_code
_entity_poly.pdbx_strand_id
1 'polypeptide(L)'
;IFDYQAAYKKDLTAEGFSRAFMILLLTIGIGTGISQLLNLTGVSFPASVGAMLASSVIVNISGDEDKLRIPQAEIKIIGDAFLSVFLAFSMMKLKLWELADLAAPLLFLLFLQVILMAIFAFVDFKVLGADYEAAVTTSGHIGFGLGAVPTGVANMKTLTEKHGEAPQSFFIVPLVGSLFINLVNSLLITFFINIA
;
A
#
# COMPACT_ATOMS: atom_id res chain seq x y z
N ILE A 1 14.48 4.92 17.28
CA ILE A 1 13.82 3.70 16.79
C ILE A 1 12.56 3.55 17.62
N PHE A 2 11.41 3.93 17.07
CA PHE A 2 10.14 3.94 17.80
C PHE A 2 9.83 2.53 18.29
N ASP A 3 9.61 2.38 19.59
CA ASP A 3 9.25 1.11 20.21
C ASP A 3 7.79 0.77 19.87
N TYR A 4 7.61 0.12 18.71
CA TYR A 4 6.33 -0.26 18.14
C TYR A 4 5.51 -1.19 19.07
N GLN A 5 6.19 -1.92 19.96
CA GLN A 5 5.54 -2.88 20.86
C GLN A 5 4.90 -2.23 22.10
N ALA A 6 5.45 -1.11 22.59
CA ALA A 6 4.91 -0.43 23.76
C ALA A 6 3.54 0.25 23.49
N ALA A 7 3.25 0.58 22.22
CA ALA A 7 1.98 1.19 21.81
C ALA A 7 0.81 0.19 21.71
N TYR A 8 1.08 -1.12 21.62
CA TYR A 8 0.06 -2.16 21.48
C TYR A 8 -0.64 -2.50 22.80
N LYS A 9 -0.06 -2.10 23.94
CA LYS A 9 -0.51 -2.45 25.29
C LYS A 9 -1.24 -1.32 26.00
N LYS A 10 -1.82 -0.39 25.25
CA LYS A 10 -2.66 0.69 25.79
C LYS A 10 -4.11 0.40 25.46
N ASP A 11 -4.99 0.52 26.45
CA ASP A 11 -6.42 0.27 26.27
C ASP A 11 -6.98 1.11 25.12
N LEU A 12 -7.68 0.45 24.19
CA LEU A 12 -8.38 1.11 23.11
C LEU A 12 -9.46 2.02 23.70
N THR A 13 -9.48 3.28 23.26
CA THR A 13 -10.47 4.26 23.75
C THR A 13 -11.35 4.74 22.61
N ALA A 14 -12.63 5.00 22.91
CA ALA A 14 -13.54 5.62 21.94
C ALA A 14 -13.03 7.01 21.49
N GLU A 15 -12.40 7.76 22.40
CA GLU A 15 -11.75 9.03 22.11
C GLU A 15 -10.55 8.86 21.17
N GLY A 16 -9.68 7.88 21.43
CA GLY A 16 -8.56 7.52 20.56
C GLY A 16 -9.03 7.13 19.15
N PHE A 17 -10.13 6.39 19.04
CA PHE A 17 -10.72 6.00 17.76
C PHE A 17 -11.25 7.21 16.99
N SER A 18 -12.01 8.09 17.64
CA SER A 18 -12.49 9.33 17.03
C SER A 18 -11.34 10.21 16.56
N ARG A 19 -10.30 10.36 17.40
CA ARG A 19 -9.09 11.12 17.07
C ARG A 19 -8.33 10.52 15.89
N ALA A 20 -8.16 9.20 15.87
CA ALA A 20 -7.54 8.47 14.75
C ALA A 20 -8.28 8.74 13.44
N PHE A 21 -9.60 8.62 13.47
CA PHE A 21 -10.45 8.85 12.32
C PHE A 21 -10.36 10.30 11.81
N MET A 22 -10.39 11.29 12.71
CA MET A 22 -10.22 12.70 12.35
C MET A 22 -8.84 13.00 11.75
N ILE A 23 -7.77 12.44 12.32
CA ILE A 23 -6.41 12.60 11.78
C ILE A 23 -6.31 11.99 10.38
N LEU A 24 -6.88 10.80 10.16
CA LEU A 24 -6.91 10.17 8.84
C LEU A 24 -7.67 11.02 7.82
N LEU A 25 -8.87 11.53 8.17
CA LEU A 25 -9.65 12.41 7.29
C LEU A 25 -8.90 13.70 6.96
N LEU A 26 -8.28 14.34 7.96
CA LEU A 26 -7.50 15.56 7.77
C LEU A 26 -6.28 15.30 6.87
N THR A 27 -5.59 14.19 7.09
CA THR A 27 -4.44 13.77 6.27
C THR A 27 -4.83 13.52 4.82
N ILE A 28 -5.95 12.83 4.57
CA ILE A 28 -6.47 12.59 3.22
C ILE A 28 -6.90 13.90 2.56
N GLY A 29 -7.58 14.79 3.31
CA GLY A 29 -8.01 16.10 2.80
C GLY A 29 -6.84 16.97 2.37
N ILE A 30 -5.86 17.18 3.26
CA ILE A 30 -4.63 17.93 2.95
C ILE A 30 -3.86 17.24 1.82
N GLY A 31 -3.74 15.92 1.89
CA GLY A 31 -3.03 15.11 0.90
C GLY A 31 -3.61 15.22 -0.50
N THR A 32 -4.94 15.36 -0.62
CA THR A 32 -5.60 15.59 -1.91
C THR A 32 -5.18 16.93 -2.52
N GLY A 33 -5.11 17.99 -1.71
CA GLY A 33 -4.61 19.30 -2.16
C GLY A 33 -3.15 19.25 -2.60
N ILE A 34 -2.29 18.57 -1.83
CA ILE A 34 -0.88 18.35 -2.20
C ILE A 34 -0.78 17.59 -3.52
N SER A 35 -1.53 16.50 -3.70
CA SER A 35 -1.54 15.71 -4.93
C SER A 35 -1.99 16.54 -6.14
N GLN A 36 -2.97 17.44 -5.99
CA GLN A 36 -3.37 18.35 -7.06
C GLN A 36 -2.25 19.32 -7.43
N LEU A 37 -1.55 19.89 -6.45
CA LEU A 37 -0.39 20.76 -6.70
C LEU A 37 0.75 20.02 -7.39
N LEU A 38 1.04 18.78 -6.98
CA LEU A 38 2.06 17.95 -7.60
C LEU A 38 1.73 17.63 -9.06
N ASN A 39 0.46 17.40 -9.39
CA ASN A 39 0.04 17.13 -10.77
C ASN A 39 0.17 18.34 -11.70
N LEU A 40 0.32 19.57 -11.18
CA LEU A 40 0.60 20.76 -12.00
C LEU A 40 2.05 20.78 -12.53
N THR A 41 2.94 19.95 -11.98
CA THR A 41 4.35 19.89 -12.39
C THR A 41 4.58 19.17 -13.72
N GLY A 42 3.53 18.59 -14.33
CA GLY A 42 3.62 17.80 -15.55
C GLY A 42 4.09 16.36 -15.35
N VAL A 43 4.42 15.97 -14.10
CA VAL A 43 4.73 14.59 -13.71
C VAL A 43 3.47 13.93 -13.13
N SER A 44 3.17 12.71 -13.57
CA SER A 44 2.02 11.95 -13.06
C SER A 44 2.32 11.41 -11.66
N PHE A 45 1.77 12.06 -10.64
CA PHE A 45 1.88 11.59 -9.25
C PHE A 45 0.58 10.90 -8.81
N PRO A 46 0.68 9.69 -8.23
CA PRO A 46 -0.48 9.03 -7.66
C PRO A 46 -1.01 9.80 -6.44
N ALA A 47 -2.33 9.81 -6.28
CA ALA A 47 -3.00 10.60 -5.23
C ALA A 47 -2.60 10.20 -3.79
N SER A 48 -2.16 8.95 -3.61
CA SER A 48 -1.59 8.43 -2.36
C SER A 48 -0.33 9.16 -1.92
N VAL A 49 0.48 9.69 -2.85
CA VAL A 49 1.74 10.37 -2.54
C VAL A 49 1.50 11.65 -1.75
N GLY A 50 0.52 12.46 -2.16
CA GLY A 50 0.15 13.65 -1.38
C GLY A 50 -0.35 13.31 0.02
N ALA A 51 -1.12 12.23 0.17
CA ALA A 51 -1.53 11.73 1.49
C ALA A 51 -0.35 11.24 2.34
N MET A 52 0.63 10.56 1.74
CA MET A 52 1.86 10.14 2.42
C MET A 52 2.70 11.34 2.88
N LEU A 53 2.83 12.38 2.04
CA LEU A 53 3.52 13.62 2.39
C LEU A 53 2.81 14.38 3.51
N ALA A 54 1.49 14.54 3.41
CA ALA A 54 0.67 15.14 4.46
C ALA A 54 0.84 14.38 5.79
N SER A 55 0.77 13.04 5.74
CA SER A 55 0.95 12.18 6.90
C SER A 55 2.33 12.35 7.53
N SER A 56 3.39 12.34 6.71
CA SER A 56 4.77 12.53 7.17
C SER A 56 4.97 13.87 7.88
N VAL A 57 4.40 14.95 7.34
CA VAL A 57 4.45 16.28 7.96
C VAL A 57 3.70 16.28 9.29
N ILE A 58 2.49 15.71 9.35
CA ILE A 58 1.68 15.63 10.57
C ILE A 58 2.40 14.81 11.65
N VAL A 59 2.97 13.66 11.29
CA VAL A 59 3.74 12.80 12.22
C VAL A 59 4.98 13.55 12.74
N ASN A 60 5.71 14.26 11.88
CA ASN A 60 6.89 15.02 12.29
C ASN A 60 6.55 16.22 13.19
N ILE A 61 5.48 16.96 12.90
CA ILE A 61 5.04 18.10 13.72
C ILE A 61 4.50 17.63 15.07
N SER A 62 3.86 16.46 15.11
CA SER A 62 3.27 15.94 16.34
C SER A 62 4.32 15.61 17.41
N GLY A 63 5.59 15.40 17.04
CA GLY A 63 6.73 15.25 17.94
C GLY A 63 6.58 14.11 18.97
N ASP A 64 7.56 13.99 19.87
CA ASP A 64 7.53 13.12 21.05
C ASP A 64 6.76 13.79 22.23
N GLU A 65 5.95 14.82 21.95
CA GLU A 65 5.21 15.56 22.97
C GLU A 65 3.88 14.86 23.31
N ASP A 66 3.67 14.60 24.60
CA ASP A 66 2.48 13.91 25.15
C ASP A 66 1.12 14.49 24.72
N LYS A 67 1.07 15.74 24.22
CA LYS A 67 -0.18 16.44 23.85
C LYS A 67 -0.73 16.05 22.48
N LEU A 68 0.10 15.62 21.53
CA LEU A 68 -0.28 15.22 20.17
C LEU A 68 -0.03 13.74 19.89
N ARG A 69 -0.13 12.91 20.93
CA ARG A 69 0.07 11.46 20.80
C ARG A 69 -0.89 10.86 19.78
N ILE A 70 -0.33 10.46 18.65
CA ILE A 70 -1.06 9.84 17.54
C ILE A 70 -1.56 8.46 18.01
N PRO A 71 -2.87 8.17 17.93
CA PRO A 71 -3.46 6.89 18.33
C PRO A 71 -3.13 5.79 17.29
N GLN A 72 -1.88 5.31 17.31
CA GLN A 72 -1.34 4.36 16.32
C GLN A 72 -2.11 3.03 16.32
N ALA A 73 -2.50 2.53 17.49
CA ALA A 73 -3.25 1.28 17.61
C ALA A 73 -4.63 1.40 16.94
N GLU A 74 -5.34 2.49 17.19
CA GLU A 74 -6.64 2.77 16.58
C GLU A 74 -6.53 3.03 15.07
N ILE A 75 -5.51 3.78 14.62
CA ILE A 75 -5.23 3.97 13.19
C ILE A 75 -5.01 2.61 12.50
N LYS A 76 -4.26 1.70 13.11
CA LYS A 76 -4.05 0.35 12.58
C LYS A 76 -5.35 -0.43 12.45
N ILE A 77 -6.20 -0.42 13.48
CA ILE A 77 -7.49 -1.13 13.46
C ILE A 77 -8.41 -0.54 12.38
N ILE A 78 -8.47 0.78 12.27
CA ILE A 78 -9.22 1.47 11.21
C ILE A 78 -8.67 1.04 9.85
N GLY A 79 -7.35 1.11 9.65
CA GLY A 79 -6.69 0.70 8.41
C GLY A 79 -7.01 -0.75 8.01
N ASP A 80 -6.92 -1.68 8.96
CA ASP A 80 -7.21 -3.10 8.75
C ASP A 80 -8.69 -3.34 8.35
N ALA A 81 -9.61 -2.62 8.98
CA ALA A 81 -11.04 -2.67 8.65
C ALA A 81 -11.30 -2.10 7.24
N PHE A 82 -10.76 -0.92 6.93
CA PHE A 82 -10.94 -0.28 5.63
C PHE A 82 -10.25 -1.04 4.49
N LEU A 83 -9.11 -1.71 4.74
CA LEU A 83 -8.47 -2.60 3.77
C LEU A 83 -9.40 -3.76 3.41
N SER A 84 -10.01 -4.39 4.41
CA SER A 84 -10.96 -5.49 4.21
C SER A 84 -12.19 -5.04 3.41
N VAL A 85 -12.74 -3.87 3.74
CA VAL A 85 -13.85 -3.24 3.00
C VAL A 85 -13.44 -2.92 1.55
N PHE A 86 -12.24 -2.38 1.34
CA PHE A 86 -11.71 -2.06 0.01
C PHE A 86 -11.59 -3.32 -0.87
N LEU A 87 -11.08 -4.43 -0.32
CA LEU A 87 -10.97 -5.70 -1.03
C LEU A 87 -12.35 -6.25 -1.40
N ALA A 88 -13.32 -6.17 -0.48
CA ALA A 88 -14.70 -6.57 -0.75
C ALA A 88 -15.32 -5.75 -1.90
N PHE A 89 -15.18 -4.42 -1.88
CA PHE A 89 -15.68 -3.56 -2.95
C PHE A 89 -14.98 -3.80 -4.29
N SER A 90 -13.68 -4.10 -4.27
CA SER A 90 -12.93 -4.45 -5.49
C SER A 90 -13.50 -5.70 -6.16
N MET A 91 -13.89 -6.71 -5.37
CA MET A 91 -14.54 -7.93 -5.87
C MET A 91 -15.95 -7.67 -6.40
N MET A 92 -16.75 -6.85 -5.71
CA MET A 92 -18.13 -6.54 -6.13
C MET A 92 -18.21 -5.81 -7.47
N LYS A 93 -17.16 -5.08 -7.87
CA LYS A 93 -17.11 -4.33 -9.13
C LYS A 93 -16.80 -5.21 -10.36
N LEU A 94 -16.43 -6.48 -10.17
CA LEU A 94 -16.08 -7.37 -11.26
C LEU A 94 -17.33 -7.85 -11.99
N LYS A 95 -17.51 -7.41 -13.23
CA LYS A 95 -18.60 -7.84 -14.10
C LYS A 95 -18.15 -9.00 -14.97
N LEU A 96 -18.10 -10.20 -14.40
CA LEU A 96 -17.62 -11.42 -15.08
C LEU A 96 -18.30 -11.69 -16.42
N TRP A 97 -19.57 -11.28 -16.57
CA TRP A 97 -20.33 -11.43 -17.81
C TRP A 97 -19.87 -10.49 -18.93
N GLU A 98 -19.34 -9.29 -18.61
CA GLU A 98 -18.75 -8.38 -19.60
C GLU A 98 -17.38 -8.88 -20.09
N LEU A 99 -16.72 -9.73 -19.29
CA LEU A 99 -15.42 -10.32 -19.61
C LEU A 99 -15.53 -11.67 -20.34
N ALA A 100 -16.73 -12.25 -20.49
CA ALA A 100 -16.90 -13.60 -21.02
C ALA A 100 -16.34 -13.75 -22.44
N ASP A 101 -16.56 -12.75 -23.30
CA ASP A 101 -16.06 -12.75 -24.68
C ASP A 101 -14.53 -12.60 -24.77
N LEU A 102 -13.89 -12.09 -23.69
CA LEU A 102 -12.45 -11.91 -23.57
C LEU A 102 -11.81 -12.87 -22.55
N ALA A 103 -12.57 -13.82 -22.01
CA ALA A 103 -12.14 -14.64 -20.89
C ALA A 103 -10.92 -15.50 -21.23
N ALA A 104 -10.88 -16.05 -22.45
CA ALA A 104 -9.77 -16.86 -22.92
C ALA A 104 -8.44 -16.06 -23.00
N PRO A 105 -8.38 -14.89 -23.67
CA PRO A 105 -7.21 -14.02 -23.62
C PRO A 105 -6.79 -13.61 -22.20
N LEU A 106 -7.75 -13.28 -21.34
CA LEU A 106 -7.48 -12.85 -19.96
C LEU A 106 -6.91 -13.99 -19.10
N LEU A 107 -7.44 -15.21 -19.25
CA LEU A 107 -6.95 -16.36 -18.51
C LEU A 107 -5.53 -16.75 -18.94
N PHE A 108 -5.24 -16.66 -20.23
CA PHE A 108 -3.88 -16.88 -20.76
C PHE A 108 -2.90 -15.85 -20.20
N LEU A 109 -3.29 -14.57 -20.19
CA LEU A 109 -2.48 -13.50 -19.60
C LEU A 109 -2.24 -13.74 -18.10
N LEU A 110 -3.30 -14.07 -17.35
CA LEU A 110 -3.21 -14.36 -15.92
C LEU A 110 -2.29 -15.54 -15.64
N PHE A 111 -2.38 -16.60 -16.44
CA PHE A 111 -1.50 -17.76 -16.31
C PHE A 111 -0.02 -17.38 -16.50
N LEU A 112 0.28 -16.58 -17.52
CA LEU A 112 1.64 -16.08 -17.75
C LEU A 112 2.11 -15.16 -16.62
N GLN A 113 1.23 -14.29 -16.11
CA GLN A 113 1.51 -13.43 -14.96
C GLN A 113 1.83 -14.26 -13.71
N VAL A 114 1.07 -15.31 -13.41
CA VAL A 114 1.33 -16.18 -12.25
C VAL A 114 2.69 -16.87 -12.37
N ILE A 115 3.04 -17.38 -13.55
CA ILE A 115 4.36 -17.98 -13.78
C ILE A 115 5.46 -16.94 -13.57
N LEU A 116 5.32 -15.76 -14.16
CA LEU A 116 6.30 -14.69 -14.06
C LEU A 116 6.48 -14.26 -12.60
N MET A 117 5.39 -14.04 -11.86
CA MET A 117 5.43 -13.69 -10.44
C MET A 117 6.05 -14.81 -9.59
N ALA A 118 5.81 -16.08 -9.91
CA ALA A 118 6.45 -17.19 -9.22
C ALA A 118 7.97 -17.19 -9.44
N ILE A 119 8.44 -16.89 -10.65
CA ILE A 119 9.89 -16.78 -10.94
C ILE A 119 10.48 -15.58 -10.20
N PHE A 120 9.84 -14.42 -10.28
CA PHE A 120 10.30 -13.20 -9.62
C PHE A 120 10.34 -13.35 -8.10
N ALA A 121 9.42 -14.10 -7.50
CA ALA A 121 9.45 -14.38 -6.07
C ALA A 121 10.78 -14.97 -5.59
N PHE A 122 11.39 -15.87 -6.36
CA PHE A 122 12.71 -16.43 -6.02
C PHE A 122 13.85 -15.42 -6.20
N VAL A 123 13.71 -14.52 -7.17
CA VAL A 123 14.69 -13.46 -7.41
C VAL A 123 14.62 -12.44 -6.28
N ASP A 124 13.43 -11.93 -5.96
CA ASP A 124 13.20 -10.94 -4.90
C ASP A 124 13.70 -11.47 -3.56
N PHE A 125 13.29 -12.69 -3.20
CA PHE A 125 13.69 -13.29 -1.93
C PHE A 125 15.22 -13.37 -1.78
N LYS A 126 15.94 -13.73 -2.85
CA LYS A 126 17.41 -13.79 -2.82
C LYS A 126 18.07 -12.41 -2.83
N VAL A 127 17.58 -11.49 -3.66
CA VAL A 127 18.16 -10.13 -3.80
C VAL A 127 17.96 -9.33 -2.52
N LEU A 128 16.84 -9.53 -1.82
CA LEU A 128 16.52 -8.85 -0.56
C LEU A 128 17.24 -9.42 0.67
N GLY A 129 18.10 -10.44 0.51
CA GLY A 129 18.93 -10.98 1.61
C GLY A 129 18.41 -12.27 2.25
N ALA A 130 17.34 -12.85 1.71
CA ALA A 130 16.79 -14.16 2.10
C ALA A 130 16.44 -14.29 3.60
N ASP A 131 16.01 -13.21 4.23
CA ASP A 131 15.53 -13.18 5.60
C ASP A 131 13.98 -13.08 5.68
N TYR A 132 13.46 -12.88 6.89
CA TYR A 132 12.02 -12.76 7.11
C TYR A 132 11.42 -11.50 6.46
N GLU A 133 12.10 -10.36 6.53
CA GLU A 133 11.68 -9.12 5.86
C GLU A 133 11.65 -9.32 4.34
N ALA A 134 12.63 -10.02 3.78
CA ALA A 134 12.65 -10.42 2.37
C ALA A 134 11.44 -11.30 2.02
N ALA A 135 11.07 -12.26 2.87
CA ALA A 135 9.90 -13.11 2.66
C ALA A 135 8.59 -12.30 2.68
N VAL A 136 8.44 -11.36 3.63
CA VAL A 136 7.25 -10.50 3.71
C VAL A 136 7.20 -9.53 2.53
N THR A 137 8.30 -8.86 2.18
CA THR A 137 8.38 -7.98 1.01
C THR A 137 8.06 -8.75 -0.28
N THR A 138 8.59 -9.96 -0.45
CA THR A 138 8.30 -10.82 -1.60
C THR A 138 6.82 -11.19 -1.66
N SER A 139 6.21 -11.56 -0.53
CA SER A 139 4.77 -11.82 -0.43
C SER A 139 3.93 -10.60 -0.83
N GLY A 140 4.38 -9.41 -0.42
CA GLY A 140 3.81 -8.13 -0.82
C GLY A 140 3.93 -7.87 -2.32
N HIS A 141 5.09 -8.16 -2.92
CA HIS A 141 5.30 -8.01 -4.36
C HIS A 141 4.43 -8.98 -5.17
N ILE A 142 4.33 -10.26 -4.77
CA ILE A 142 3.41 -11.22 -5.40
C ILE A 142 1.97 -10.71 -5.34
N GLY A 143 1.52 -10.28 -4.16
CA GLY A 143 0.15 -9.82 -3.96
C GLY A 143 -0.17 -8.58 -4.79
N PHE A 144 0.73 -7.59 -4.80
CA PHE A 144 0.56 -6.38 -5.60
C PHE A 144 0.68 -6.66 -7.10
N GLY A 145 1.67 -7.43 -7.54
CA GLY A 145 1.93 -7.71 -8.96
C GLY A 145 0.80 -8.47 -9.66
N LEU A 146 0.06 -9.31 -8.93
CA LEU A 146 -1.15 -9.97 -9.44
C LEU A 146 -2.43 -9.14 -9.32
N GLY A 147 -2.38 -7.99 -8.65
CA GLY A 147 -3.56 -7.19 -8.34
C GLY A 147 -3.24 -5.72 -8.15
N ALA A 148 -3.29 -5.25 -6.91
CA ALA A 148 -3.06 -3.86 -6.55
C ALA A 148 -2.32 -3.75 -5.22
N VAL A 149 -1.76 -2.59 -4.90
CA VAL A 149 -1.04 -2.36 -3.63
C VAL A 149 -1.78 -2.90 -2.41
N PRO A 150 -3.11 -2.71 -2.24
CA PRO A 150 -3.86 -3.29 -1.13
C PRO A 150 -3.87 -4.82 -1.08
N THR A 151 -3.82 -5.54 -2.21
CA THR A 151 -3.69 -7.02 -2.19
C THR A 151 -2.31 -7.43 -1.70
N GLY A 152 -1.27 -6.68 -2.07
CA GLY A 152 0.08 -6.85 -1.51
C GLY A 152 0.12 -6.64 0.00
N VAL A 153 -0.50 -5.56 0.50
CA VAL A 153 -0.58 -5.28 1.94
C VAL A 153 -1.34 -6.38 2.69
N ALA A 154 -2.42 -6.92 2.12
CA ALA A 154 -3.16 -8.03 2.73
C ALA A 154 -2.32 -9.32 2.84
N ASN A 155 -1.53 -9.62 1.81
CA ASN A 155 -0.59 -10.74 1.83
C ASN A 155 0.47 -10.56 2.93
N MET A 156 1.12 -9.40 2.98
CA MET A 156 2.11 -9.10 4.02
C MET A 156 1.51 -9.24 5.42
N LYS A 157 0.29 -8.72 5.61
CA LYS A 157 -0.42 -8.81 6.88
C LYS A 157 -0.68 -10.24 7.32
N THR A 158 -1.06 -11.11 6.39
CA THR A 158 -1.29 -12.54 6.68
C THR A 158 -0.03 -13.23 7.21
N LEU A 159 1.16 -12.81 6.74
CA LEU A 159 2.43 -13.31 7.27
C LEU A 159 2.75 -12.68 8.62
N THR A 160 2.63 -11.36 8.76
CA THR A 160 3.01 -10.67 9.99
C THR A 160 2.10 -10.97 11.18
N GLU A 161 0.83 -11.27 10.94
CA GLU A 161 -0.10 -11.77 11.97
C GLU A 161 0.33 -13.12 12.56
N LYS A 162 1.05 -13.95 11.79
CA LYS A 162 1.50 -15.29 12.22
C LYS A 162 2.95 -15.34 12.69
N HIS A 163 3.82 -14.52 12.10
CA HIS A 163 5.28 -14.66 12.24
C HIS A 163 5.95 -13.41 12.84
N GLY A 164 5.20 -12.35 13.14
CA GLY A 164 5.71 -11.12 13.73
C GLY A 164 5.80 -9.96 12.73
N GLU A 165 5.90 -8.74 13.24
CA GLU A 165 5.89 -7.52 12.43
C GLU A 165 7.13 -7.40 11.51
N ALA A 166 6.93 -6.77 10.35
CA ALA A 166 7.94 -6.54 9.32
C ALA A 166 7.92 -5.06 8.87
N PRO A 167 8.36 -4.13 9.74
CA PRO A 167 8.17 -2.70 9.53
C PRO A 167 8.84 -2.16 8.26
N GLN A 168 9.94 -2.76 7.80
CA GLN A 168 10.61 -2.29 6.58
C GLN A 168 9.77 -2.62 5.34
N SER A 169 9.21 -3.82 5.27
CA SER A 169 8.32 -4.27 4.20
C SER A 169 7.10 -3.35 4.05
N PHE A 170 6.45 -3.02 5.18
CA PHE A 170 5.25 -2.16 5.19
C PHE A 170 5.52 -0.70 4.81
N PHE A 171 6.78 -0.26 4.83
CA PHE A 171 7.18 1.05 4.32
C PHE A 171 7.53 1.00 2.83
N ILE A 172 8.36 0.03 2.42
CA ILE A 172 8.92 -0.04 1.06
C ILE A 172 7.85 -0.43 0.03
N VAL A 173 7.07 -1.48 0.30
CA VAL A 173 6.14 -2.03 -0.70
C VAL A 173 5.07 -1.02 -1.12
N PRO A 174 4.38 -0.30 -0.21
CA PRO A 174 3.43 0.74 -0.62
C PRO A 174 4.10 1.90 -1.36
N LEU A 175 5.32 2.29 -0.98
CA LEU A 175 6.04 3.37 -1.64
C LEU A 175 6.41 3.00 -3.08
N VAL A 176 6.97 1.79 -3.28
CA VAL A 176 7.33 1.28 -4.61
C VAL A 176 6.09 1.04 -5.46
N GLY A 177 5.09 0.33 -4.91
CA GLY A 177 3.88 -0.04 -5.61
C GLY A 177 2.92 1.13 -5.85
N SER A 178 3.11 2.26 -5.17
CA SER A 178 2.32 3.45 -5.41
C SER A 178 3.10 4.52 -6.18
N LEU A 179 4.21 5.04 -5.66
CA LEU A 179 4.92 6.15 -6.32
C LEU A 179 5.72 5.68 -7.54
N PHE A 180 6.69 4.79 -7.32
CA PHE A 180 7.70 4.47 -8.34
C PHE A 180 7.11 3.77 -9.56
N ILE A 181 6.14 2.87 -9.35
CA ILE A 181 5.51 2.19 -10.48
C ILE A 181 4.80 3.16 -11.42
N ASN A 182 4.18 4.24 -10.90
CA ASN A 182 3.46 5.20 -11.74
C ASN A 182 4.44 6.06 -12.55
N LEU A 183 5.59 6.43 -11.97
CA LEU A 183 6.66 7.12 -12.69
C LEU A 183 7.22 6.25 -13.82
N VAL A 184 7.59 5.01 -13.51
CA VAL A 184 8.13 4.07 -14.51
C VAL A 184 7.10 3.75 -15.58
N ASN A 185 5.84 3.53 -15.21
CA ASN A 185 4.76 3.25 -16.15
C ASN A 185 4.51 4.43 -17.09
N SER A 186 4.45 5.66 -16.55
CA SER A 186 4.32 6.86 -17.38
C SER A 186 5.47 7.00 -18.37
N LEU A 187 6.72 6.79 -17.92
CA LEU A 187 7.90 6.85 -18.77
C LEU A 187 7.89 5.79 -19.87
N LEU A 188 7.58 4.53 -19.52
CA LEU A 188 7.52 3.43 -20.48
C LEU A 188 6.41 3.64 -21.51
N ILE A 189 5.21 4.06 -21.09
CA ILE A 189 4.12 4.36 -22.02
C ILE A 189 4.52 5.47 -22.99
N THR A 190 5.06 6.59 -22.49
CA THR A 190 5.52 7.69 -23.35
C THR A 190 6.63 7.24 -24.30
N PHE A 191 7.55 6.38 -23.84
CA PHE A 191 8.61 5.83 -24.68
C PHE A 191 8.05 4.96 -25.81
N PHE A 192 7.17 4.01 -25.49
CA PHE A 192 6.57 3.13 -26.49
C PHE A 192 5.69 3.87 -27.49
N ILE A 193 4.94 4.90 -27.06
CA ILE A 193 4.13 5.73 -27.96
C ILE A 193 5.00 6.52 -28.95
N ASN A 194 6.19 6.97 -28.54
CA ASN A 194 7.07 7.74 -29.42
C ASN A 194 7.93 6.87 -30.35
N ILE A 195 8.02 5.56 -30.09
CA ILE A 195 8.79 4.60 -30.89
C ILE A 195 7.90 3.76 -31.82
N ALA A 196 6.64 3.53 -31.45
CA ALA A 196 5.63 2.91 -32.30
C ALA A 196 5.10 3.90 -33.35
#